data_AF-A0A4Q4Y517-F1
#
_entry.id   AF-A0A4Q4Y517-F1
#
_cell.length_a   1.000
_cell.length_b   1.000
_cell.length_c   1.000
_cell.angle_alpha   90.00
_cell.angle_beta   90.00
_cell.angle_gamma   90.00
#
_symmetry.space_group_name_H-M   'P 1'
#
loop_
_entity.id
_entity.type
_entity.pdbx_description
1 polymer ?
#
loop_
_entity_poly.entity_id
_entity_poly.type
_entity_poly.pdbx_seq_one_letter_code
_entity_poly.pdbx_strand_id
1 'polypeptide(L)'
;MAKLLSPNFTEFYNFEWFRILGIAPVYGADVAECFEAASKVKPNDPETWYTAWTEAIDVAKASEERVFRSGDREAARRAFLQLSYNWNFVFMLMAPKSMLHYLHNDPRLLDIMAEAINTFRQATVLFDSSVHILEIRYENVRLPTSLIWPKSPPADRG
;
A
#
# COMPACT_ATOMS: atom_id res chain seq x y z
N MET A 1 -14.58 -8.45 22.05
CA MET A 1 -13.97 -7.69 20.93
C MET A 1 -15.07 -7.08 20.09
N ALA A 2 -14.97 -5.79 19.76
CA ALA A 2 -16.05 -5.01 19.17
C ALA A 2 -16.34 -5.45 17.72
N LYS A 3 -17.58 -5.92 17.45
CA LYS A 3 -18.15 -6.06 16.11
C LYS A 3 -18.52 -4.67 15.60
N LEU A 4 -17.52 -3.90 15.13
CA LEU A 4 -17.74 -2.53 14.68
C LEU A 4 -18.15 -2.43 13.21
N LEU A 5 -17.82 -3.44 12.42
CA LEU A 5 -18.36 -3.65 11.08
C LEU A 5 -19.48 -4.69 11.20
N SER A 6 -20.50 -4.60 10.32
CA SER A 6 -21.73 -5.40 10.38
C SER A 6 -21.49 -6.86 10.85
N PRO A 7 -22.45 -7.51 11.53
CA PRO A 7 -22.30 -8.87 12.07
C PRO A 7 -21.90 -9.93 11.03
N ASN A 8 -21.83 -9.57 9.76
CA ASN A 8 -21.53 -10.42 8.64
C ASN A 8 -20.03 -10.48 8.29
N PHE A 9 -19.16 -9.57 8.74
CA PHE A 9 -17.72 -9.63 8.42
C PHE A 9 -16.94 -10.63 9.29
N THR A 10 -15.99 -11.34 8.68
CA THR A 10 -15.10 -12.27 9.40
C THR A 10 -14.12 -11.53 10.30
N GLU A 11 -13.64 -12.20 11.35
CA GLU A 11 -12.62 -11.65 12.25
C GLU A 11 -11.34 -11.25 11.51
N PHE A 12 -10.94 -12.05 10.51
CA PHE A 12 -9.79 -11.76 9.66
C PHE A 12 -10.00 -10.50 8.80
N TYR A 13 -11.18 -10.33 8.20
CA TYR A 13 -11.49 -9.10 7.47
C TYR A 13 -11.41 -7.87 8.37
N ASN A 14 -12.01 -7.95 9.57
CA ASN A 14 -11.96 -6.85 10.53
C ASN A 14 -10.52 -6.52 10.91
N PHE A 15 -9.68 -7.53 11.16
CA PHE A 15 -8.26 -7.34 11.45
C PHE A 15 -7.54 -6.60 10.31
N GLU A 16 -7.69 -7.07 9.07
CA GLU A 16 -7.03 -6.46 7.92
C GLU A 16 -7.51 -5.03 7.66
N TRP A 17 -8.82 -4.79 7.76
CA TRP A 17 -9.38 -3.44 7.65
C TRP A 17 -8.84 -2.49 8.73
N PHE A 18 -8.75 -2.94 9.99
CA PHE A 18 -8.15 -2.13 11.07
C PHE A 18 -6.66 -1.87 10.84
N ARG A 19 -5.93 -2.85 10.30
CA ARG A 19 -4.51 -2.68 9.96
C ARG A 19 -4.32 -1.63 8.88
N ILE A 20 -5.22 -1.59 7.89
CA ILE A 20 -5.23 -0.58 6.82
C ILE A 20 -5.57 0.80 7.39
N LEU A 21 -6.65 0.90 8.18
CA LEU A 21 -7.02 2.16 8.83
C LEU A 21 -5.90 2.68 9.75
N GLY A 22 -5.18 1.79 10.42
CA GLY A 22 -4.09 2.11 11.33
C GLY A 22 -2.89 2.81 10.67
N ILE A 23 -2.75 2.72 9.33
CA ILE A 23 -1.68 3.40 8.61
C ILE A 23 -2.08 4.76 8.03
N ALA A 24 -3.35 5.17 8.15
CA ALA A 24 -3.81 6.49 7.71
C ALA A 24 -2.96 7.66 8.23
N PRO A 25 -2.45 7.67 9.49
CA PRO A 25 -1.61 8.76 9.99
C PRO A 25 -0.21 8.87 9.35
N VAL A 26 0.26 7.83 8.66
CA VAL A 26 1.66 7.70 8.19
C VAL A 26 1.76 7.52 6.67
N TYR A 27 1.07 8.40 5.92
CA TYR A 27 1.01 8.38 4.46
C TYR A 27 0.32 7.13 3.86
N GLY A 28 -0.51 6.45 4.66
CA GLY A 28 -1.38 5.37 4.22
C GLY A 28 -2.67 5.87 3.56
N ALA A 29 -3.68 5.00 3.47
CA ALA A 29 -4.99 5.35 2.90
C ALA A 29 -5.69 6.46 3.67
N ASP A 30 -6.53 7.21 2.96
CA ASP A 30 -7.45 8.14 3.59
C ASP A 30 -8.52 7.35 4.38
N VAL A 31 -8.93 7.88 5.53
CA VAL A 31 -9.98 7.25 6.34
C VAL A 31 -11.27 7.09 5.53
N ALA A 32 -11.67 8.11 4.77
CA ALA A 32 -12.87 8.06 3.94
C ALA A 32 -12.77 6.98 2.86
N GLU A 33 -11.60 6.84 2.22
CA GLU A 33 -11.31 5.79 1.25
C GLU A 33 -11.43 4.39 1.88
N CYS A 34 -10.90 4.21 3.09
CA CYS A 34 -11.02 2.94 3.83
C CYS A 34 -12.48 2.56 4.12
N PHE A 35 -13.32 3.54 4.48
CA PHE A 35 -14.75 3.31 4.72
C PHE A 35 -15.53 3.10 3.42
N GLU A 36 -15.21 3.85 2.35
CA GLU A 36 -15.81 3.67 1.04
C GLU A 36 -15.53 2.28 0.48
N ALA A 37 -14.26 1.86 0.46
CA ALA A 37 -13.87 0.52 0.04
C ALA A 37 -14.58 -0.54 0.87
N ALA A 38 -14.56 -0.42 2.21
CA ALA A 38 -15.22 -1.38 3.09
C ALA A 38 -16.74 -1.49 2.88
N SER A 39 -17.41 -0.41 2.46
CA SER A 39 -18.84 -0.43 2.17
C SER A 39 -19.22 -1.28 0.94
N LYS A 40 -18.26 -1.49 0.02
CA LYS A 40 -18.44 -2.24 -1.23
C LYS A 40 -18.08 -3.72 -1.08
N VAL A 41 -17.34 -4.09 -0.04
CA VAL A 41 -16.85 -5.46 0.16
C VAL A 41 -17.93 -6.34 0.77
N LYS A 42 -18.17 -7.49 0.14
CA LYS A 42 -19.05 -8.52 0.69
C LYS A 42 -18.24 -9.46 1.58
N PRO A 43 -18.81 -9.90 2.71
CA PRO A 43 -18.16 -10.91 3.53
C PRO A 43 -17.86 -12.20 2.77
N ASN A 44 -16.67 -12.76 3.00
CA ASN A 44 -16.19 -13.98 2.36
C ASN A 44 -16.09 -13.91 0.82
N ASP A 45 -15.97 -12.71 0.24
CA ASP A 45 -15.85 -12.52 -1.21
C ASP A 45 -14.57 -11.75 -1.56
N PRO A 46 -13.46 -12.46 -1.83
CA PRO A 46 -12.18 -11.85 -2.22
C PRO A 46 -12.24 -11.01 -3.51
N GLU A 47 -13.14 -11.32 -4.44
CA GLU A 47 -13.26 -10.54 -5.68
C GLU A 47 -13.87 -9.17 -5.42
N THR A 48 -14.83 -9.06 -4.48
CA THR A 48 -15.35 -7.74 -4.08
C THR A 48 -14.30 -6.91 -3.35
N TRP A 49 -13.37 -7.54 -2.61
CA TRP A 49 -12.19 -6.85 -2.07
C TRP A 49 -11.30 -6.31 -3.19
N TYR A 50 -10.88 -7.19 -4.09
CA TYR A 50 -10.05 -6.83 -5.23
C TYR A 50 -10.66 -5.66 -6.01
N THR A 51 -11.95 -5.76 -6.33
CA THR A 51 -12.68 -4.73 -7.08
C THR A 51 -12.72 -3.41 -6.31
N ALA A 52 -13.12 -3.42 -5.04
CA ALA A 52 -13.25 -2.20 -4.23
C ALA A 52 -11.93 -1.44 -4.08
N TRP A 53 -10.82 -2.15 -3.89
CA TRP A 53 -9.50 -1.53 -3.76
C TRP A 53 -8.86 -1.17 -5.10
N THR A 54 -9.18 -1.89 -6.18
CA THR A 54 -8.77 -1.49 -7.54
C THR A 54 -9.46 -0.18 -7.95
N GLU A 55 -10.74 0.00 -7.61
CA GLU A 55 -11.42 1.28 -7.80
C GLU A 55 -10.72 2.43 -7.02
N ALA A 56 -10.33 2.18 -5.77
CA ALA A 56 -9.59 3.15 -4.97
C ALA A 56 -8.22 3.48 -5.60
N ILE A 57 -7.52 2.47 -6.15
CA ILE A 57 -6.27 2.65 -6.90
C ILE A 57 -6.48 3.55 -8.12
N ASP A 58 -7.55 3.38 -8.89
CA ASP A 58 -7.81 4.19 -10.09
C ASP A 58 -8.05 5.66 -9.74
N VAL A 59 -8.77 5.92 -8.64
CA VAL A 59 -8.97 7.27 -8.09
C VAL A 59 -7.64 7.86 -7.59
N ALA A 60 -6.83 7.06 -6.90
CA ALA A 60 -5.53 7.47 -6.38
C ALA A 60 -4.54 7.80 -7.52
N LYS A 61 -4.51 7.02 -8.60
CA LYS A 61 -3.70 7.29 -9.80
C LYS A 61 -4.04 8.63 -10.43
N ALA A 62 -5.33 8.91 -10.61
CA ALA A 62 -5.77 10.19 -11.17
C ALA A 62 -5.38 11.39 -10.29
N SER A 63 -5.37 11.19 -8.97
CA SER A 63 -4.96 12.20 -8.00
C SER A 63 -3.44 12.40 -7.98
N GLU A 64 -2.68 11.31 -8.02
CA GLU A 64 -1.22 11.29 -8.09
C GLU A 64 -0.73 12.04 -9.33
N GLU A 65 -1.20 11.70 -10.52
CA GLU A 65 -0.82 12.37 -11.78
C GLU A 65 -1.08 13.89 -11.71
N ARG A 66 -2.23 14.29 -11.14
CA ARG A 66 -2.58 15.71 -10.99
C ARG A 66 -1.61 16.45 -10.06
N VAL A 67 -1.30 15.83 -8.92
CA VAL A 67 -0.42 16.42 -7.92
C VAL A 67 1.02 16.43 -8.39
N PHE A 68 1.47 15.38 -9.09
CA PHE A 68 2.80 15.33 -9.68
C PHE A 68 3.01 16.47 -10.68
N ARG A 69 2.01 16.74 -11.53
CA ARG A 69 2.03 17.85 -12.49
C ARG A 69 2.00 19.25 -11.85
N SER A 70 1.54 19.38 -10.60
CA SER A 70 1.53 20.68 -9.91
C SER A 70 2.92 21.12 -9.47
N GLY A 71 3.88 20.18 -9.39
CA GLY A 71 5.23 20.43 -8.90
C GLY A 71 5.36 20.45 -7.36
N ASP A 72 4.28 20.21 -6.63
CA ASP A 72 4.33 20.07 -5.17
C ASP A 72 4.98 18.72 -4.79
N ARG A 73 6.28 18.78 -4.48
CA ARG A 73 7.08 17.62 -4.10
C ARG A 73 6.51 16.86 -2.90
N GLU A 74 6.03 17.55 -1.87
CA GLU A 74 5.52 16.89 -0.68
C GLU A 74 4.21 16.19 -0.97
N ALA A 75 3.28 16.88 -1.63
CA ALA A 75 2.01 16.30 -2.00
C ALA A 75 2.19 15.12 -2.96
N ALA A 76 3.11 15.22 -3.93
CA ALA A 76 3.41 14.13 -4.85
C ALA A 76 3.99 12.91 -4.10
N ARG A 77 4.93 13.15 -3.17
CA ARG A 77 5.48 12.08 -2.32
C ARG A 77 4.38 11.37 -1.53
N ARG A 78 3.43 12.12 -0.95
CA ARG A 78 2.29 11.56 -0.23
C ARG A 78 1.41 10.72 -1.15
N ALA A 79 1.09 11.21 -2.34
CA ALA A 79 0.24 10.53 -3.30
C ALA A 79 0.86 9.19 -3.78
N PHE A 80 2.15 9.18 -4.11
CA PHE A 80 2.85 7.94 -4.48
C PHE A 80 2.89 6.92 -3.31
N LEU A 81 3.12 7.38 -2.07
CA LEU A 81 3.12 6.48 -0.91
C LEU A 81 1.73 5.88 -0.66
N GLN A 82 0.69 6.69 -0.71
CA GLN A 82 -0.69 6.21 -0.59
C GLN A 82 -1.01 5.18 -1.68
N LEU A 83 -0.69 5.48 -2.94
CA LEU A 83 -0.94 4.56 -4.05
C LEU A 83 -0.18 3.23 -3.90
N SER A 84 1.06 3.27 -3.42
CA SER A 84 1.83 2.05 -3.11
C SER A 84 1.17 1.22 -2.00
N TYR A 85 0.61 1.87 -0.97
CA TYR A 85 -0.15 1.18 0.07
C TYR A 85 -1.46 0.60 -0.44
N ASN A 86 -2.18 1.32 -1.31
CA ASN A 86 -3.42 0.82 -1.92
C ASN A 86 -3.18 -0.50 -2.68
N TRP A 87 -2.08 -0.60 -3.43
CA TRP A 87 -1.67 -1.87 -4.05
C TRP A 87 -1.37 -2.97 -3.02
N ASN A 88 -0.68 -2.63 -1.92
CA ASN A 88 -0.44 -3.59 -0.83
C ASN A 88 -1.75 -4.08 -0.18
N PHE A 89 -2.79 -3.26 -0.12
CA PHE A 89 -4.08 -3.67 0.45
C PHE A 89 -4.79 -4.70 -0.42
N VAL A 90 -4.74 -4.52 -1.75
CA VAL A 90 -5.20 -5.55 -2.69
C VAL A 90 -4.45 -6.86 -2.44
N PHE A 91 -3.12 -6.80 -2.40
CA PHE A 91 -2.27 -7.98 -2.16
C PHE A 91 -2.58 -8.71 -0.84
N MET A 92 -2.69 -7.99 0.27
CA MET A 92 -2.74 -8.60 1.61
C MET A 92 -3.99 -9.43 1.87
N LEU A 93 -5.11 -9.10 1.21
CA LEU A 93 -6.34 -9.89 1.34
C LEU A 93 -6.57 -10.88 0.20
N MET A 94 -5.75 -10.83 -0.86
CA MET A 94 -5.60 -11.93 -1.81
C MET A 94 -4.62 -13.01 -1.31
N ALA A 95 -3.79 -12.73 -0.30
CA ALA A 95 -2.78 -13.63 0.24
C ALA A 95 -3.03 -14.26 1.64
N PRO A 96 -4.25 -14.67 2.09
CA PRO A 96 -4.38 -15.23 3.44
C PRO A 96 -3.95 -16.69 3.53
N LYS A 97 -3.08 -16.96 4.51
CA LYS A 97 -2.68 -18.29 4.97
C LYS A 97 -3.85 -19.14 5.54
N SER A 98 -5.01 -18.53 5.80
CA SER A 98 -6.26 -19.22 6.17
C SER A 98 -7.17 -19.53 4.97
N MET A 99 -6.88 -18.96 3.80
CA MET A 99 -7.57 -19.18 2.50
C MET A 99 -6.60 -19.80 1.47
N LEU A 100 -5.69 -20.67 1.92
CA LEU A 100 -4.57 -21.21 1.13
C LEU A 100 -4.94 -22.04 -0.12
N HIS A 101 -6.22 -22.23 -0.44
CA HIS A 101 -6.61 -23.04 -1.60
C HIS A 101 -7.12 -22.26 -2.81
N TYR A 102 -7.44 -20.96 -2.71
CA TYR A 102 -8.14 -20.27 -3.82
C TYR A 102 -7.27 -19.39 -4.71
N LEU A 103 -6.17 -18.77 -4.23
CA LEU A 103 -5.49 -17.70 -4.98
C LEU A 103 -3.95 -17.82 -5.06
N HIS A 104 -3.34 -18.93 -4.65
CA HIS A 104 -1.88 -19.08 -4.72
C HIS A 104 -1.31 -18.98 -6.16
N ASN A 105 -2.16 -19.14 -7.16
CA ASN A 105 -1.84 -19.03 -8.59
C ASN A 105 -2.57 -17.88 -9.29
N ASP A 106 -3.13 -16.92 -8.55
CA ASP A 106 -3.75 -15.79 -9.21
C ASP A 106 -2.68 -14.98 -9.97
N PRO A 107 -2.76 -14.91 -11.32
CA PRO A 107 -1.75 -14.23 -12.12
C PRO A 107 -1.64 -12.74 -11.79
N ARG A 108 -2.69 -12.13 -11.22
CA ARG A 108 -2.73 -10.71 -10.85
C ARG A 108 -1.75 -10.36 -9.72
N LEU A 109 -1.39 -11.31 -8.86
CA LEU A 109 -0.59 -11.05 -7.65
C LEU A 109 0.79 -10.48 -7.97
N LEU A 110 1.46 -11.03 -8.99
CA LEU A 110 2.79 -10.57 -9.38
C LEU A 110 2.75 -9.13 -9.90
N ASP A 111 1.73 -8.81 -10.69
CA ASP A 111 1.55 -7.46 -11.24
C ASP A 111 1.24 -6.45 -10.13
N ILE A 112 0.34 -6.80 -9.19
CA ILE A 112 0.03 -5.97 -8.01
C ILE A 112 1.28 -5.68 -7.20
N MET A 113 2.09 -6.71 -6.92
CA MET A 113 3.34 -6.54 -6.16
C MET A 113 4.35 -5.68 -6.94
N ALA A 114 4.47 -5.88 -8.24
CA ALA A 114 5.35 -5.09 -9.09
C ALA A 114 4.94 -3.61 -9.09
N GLU A 115 3.64 -3.32 -9.17
CA GLU A 115 3.11 -1.96 -9.10
C GLU A 115 3.35 -1.32 -7.73
N ALA A 116 3.07 -2.03 -6.64
CA ALA A 116 3.36 -1.54 -5.29
C ALA A 116 4.83 -1.11 -5.14
N ILE A 117 5.76 -1.94 -5.64
CA ILE A 117 7.21 -1.67 -5.62
C ILE A 117 7.56 -0.49 -6.53
N ASN A 118 7.00 -0.42 -7.74
CA ASN A 118 7.28 0.65 -8.69
C ASN A 118 6.82 2.01 -8.16
N THR A 119 5.59 2.08 -7.66
CA THR A 119 5.05 3.31 -7.06
C THR A 119 5.85 3.73 -5.83
N PHE A 120 6.26 2.78 -4.97
CA PHE A 120 7.15 3.10 -3.84
C PHE A 120 8.45 3.71 -4.33
N ARG A 121 9.11 3.13 -5.34
CA ARG A 121 10.36 3.66 -5.90
C ARG A 121 10.19 5.08 -6.45
N GLN A 122 9.08 5.39 -7.10
CA GLN A 122 8.77 6.76 -7.55
C GLN A 122 8.66 7.72 -6.35
N ALA A 123 8.02 7.28 -5.26
CA ALA A 123 7.98 8.07 -4.02
C ALA A 123 9.40 8.34 -3.47
N THR A 124 10.31 7.36 -3.50
CA THR A 124 11.65 7.49 -2.92
C THR A 124 12.49 8.60 -3.55
N VAL A 125 12.28 8.92 -4.83
CA VAL A 125 12.95 10.03 -5.51
C VAL A 125 12.60 11.38 -4.89
N LEU A 126 11.41 11.47 -4.28
CA LEU A 126 10.90 12.69 -3.65
C LEU A 126 11.26 12.77 -2.17
N PHE A 127 11.89 11.74 -1.59
CA PHE A 127 12.24 11.72 -0.17
C PHE A 127 13.30 12.75 0.17
N ASP A 128 13.25 13.22 1.41
CA ASP A 128 14.27 14.09 1.97
C ASP A 128 15.58 13.35 2.23
N SER A 129 15.48 12.11 2.69
CA SER A 129 16.60 11.19 2.86
C SER A 129 17.03 10.59 1.53
N SER A 130 18.33 10.33 1.37
CA SER A 130 18.81 9.55 0.23
C SER A 130 18.38 8.10 0.37
N VAL A 131 17.77 7.57 -0.69
CA VAL A 131 17.34 6.17 -0.74
C VAL A 131 18.22 5.44 -1.76
N HIS A 132 18.86 4.35 -1.31
CA HIS A 132 19.70 3.51 -2.14
C HIS A 132 18.98 2.20 -2.43
N ILE A 133 18.68 1.94 -3.70
CA ILE A 133 18.15 0.64 -4.14
C ILE A 133 19.33 -0.31 -4.29
N LEU A 134 19.31 -1.40 -3.53
CA LEU A 134 20.39 -2.37 -3.44
C LEU A 134 19.88 -3.77 -3.76
N GLU A 135 20.83 -4.65 -4.07
CA GLU A 135 20.58 -6.06 -4.30
C GLU A 135 21.57 -6.86 -3.45
N ILE A 136 21.05 -7.55 -2.42
CA ILE A 136 21.86 -8.39 -1.54
C ILE A 136 21.95 -9.78 -2.16
N ARG A 137 23.15 -10.25 -2.45
CA ARG A 137 23.38 -11.62 -2.89
C ARG A 137 23.34 -12.56 -1.69
N TYR A 138 22.50 -13.58 -1.77
CA TYR A 138 22.41 -14.63 -0.76
C TYR A 138 22.32 -15.97 -1.49
N GLU A 139 23.33 -16.83 -1.34
CA GLU A 139 23.46 -18.08 -2.09
C GLU A 139 23.25 -17.86 -3.61
N ASN A 140 22.25 -18.53 -4.20
CA ASN A 140 21.88 -18.42 -5.62
C ASN A 140 20.73 -17.44 -5.88
N VAL A 141 20.33 -16.64 -4.87
CA VAL A 141 19.25 -15.67 -4.99
C VAL A 141 19.75 -14.23 -4.80
N ARG A 142 18.97 -13.30 -5.35
CA ARG A 142 19.22 -11.87 -5.29
C ARG A 142 18.04 -11.21 -4.59
N LEU A 143 18.30 -10.62 -3.43
CA LEU A 143 17.29 -10.04 -2.56
C LEU A 143 17.22 -8.52 -2.83
N PRO A 144 16.14 -8.02 -3.44
CA PRO A 144 15.97 -6.59 -3.65
C PRO A 144 15.73 -5.90 -2.30
N THR A 145 16.39 -4.77 -2.06
CA THR A 145 16.21 -3.99 -0.83
C THR A 145 16.37 -2.49 -1.07
N SER A 146 15.86 -1.70 -0.15
CA SER A 146 15.96 -0.24 -0.16
C SER A 146 16.57 0.23 1.17
N LEU A 147 17.71 0.91 1.10
CA LEU A 147 18.37 1.53 2.26
C LEU A 147 18.02 3.02 2.31
N ILE A 148 17.30 3.44 3.34
CA ILE A 148 17.01 4.86 3.61
C ILE A 148 18.09 5.40 4.54
N TRP A 149 18.92 6.30 4.03
CA TRP A 149 19.97 6.93 4.83
C TRP A 149 19.45 8.22 5.47
N PRO A 150 19.57 8.40 6.80
CA PRO A 150 19.09 9.61 7.46
C PRO A 150 19.87 10.83 6.96
N LYS A 151 19.19 11.98 6.86
CA LYS A 151 19.89 13.26 6.65
C LYS A 151 20.89 13.44 7.80
N SER A 152 22.13 13.80 7.48
CA SER A 152 23.05 14.30 8.51
C SER A 152 22.36 15.45 9.25
N PRO A 153 22.42 15.50 10.59
CA PRO A 153 21.88 16.65 11.31
C PRO A 153 22.53 17.93 10.76
N PRO A 154 21.81 19.07 10.73
CA PRO A 154 22.42 20.33 10.38
C PRO A 154 23.65 20.51 11.27
N ALA A 155 24.80 20.87 10.69
CA ALA A 155 25.97 21.24 11.49
C ALA A 155 25.53 22.30 12.51
N ASP A 156 25.81 22.05 13.80
CA ASP A 156 25.47 22.95 14.89
C ASP A 156 25.79 24.40 14.48
N ARG A 157 24.78 25.27 14.57
CA ARG A 157 25.02 26.72 14.50
C ARG A 157 25.66 27.10 15.83
N GLY A 158 26.99 27.03 15.86
CA GLY A 158 27.81 27.63 16.91
C GLY A 158 27.63 29.15 16.99
#